data_AF-A0A9P7C922-F1
#
_entry.id   AF-A0A9P7C922-F1
#
_cell.length_a   1.000
_cell.length_b   1.000
_cell.length_c   1.000
_cell.angle_alpha   90.00
_cell.angle_beta   90.00
_cell.angle_gamma   90.00
#
_symmetry.space_group_name_H-M   'P 1'
#
loop_
_entity.id
_entity.type
_entity.pdbx_description
1 polymer ?
#
loop_
_entity_poly.entity_id
_entity_poly.type
_entity_poly.pdbx_seq_one_letter_code
_entity_poly.pdbx_strand_id
1 'polypeptide(L)'
;MLVTYLGTAVILQVNPFWDPSTFVPVIGMLLGNSMTSVAMATERCLDQFKVHAPVLETRLAYGASRYEASLPLAVEAIRIALLPVITQLSVMGMINIPGMMTGQIMAGTPMMQAVIYQQCIMFMIAASSVLGVIMAVTACMSVLIDEDQVMRHDRIYDHKPFSSTFRQFKDKLLLIRLYCRKLRSNKTVNDFVA
;
A
#
# COMPACT_ATOMS: atom_id res chain seq x y z
N MET A 1 -3.00 -7.46 -3.34
CA MET A 1 -2.89 -8.91 -3.06
C MET A 1 -4.02 -9.39 -2.15
N LEU A 2 -4.04 -9.06 -0.85
CA LEU A 2 -5.15 -9.44 0.06
C LEU A 2 -6.52 -8.88 -0.40
N VAL A 3 -6.53 -7.61 -0.82
CA VAL A 3 -7.73 -6.92 -1.36
C VAL A 3 -8.14 -7.47 -2.71
N THR A 4 -7.16 -7.84 -3.54
CA THR A 4 -7.38 -8.48 -4.83
C THR A 4 -8.05 -9.83 -4.63
N TYR A 5 -7.51 -10.65 -3.72
CA TYR A 5 -8.05 -11.96 -3.38
C TYR A 5 -9.47 -11.88 -2.80
N LEU A 6 -9.71 -10.96 -1.84
CA LEU A 6 -11.03 -10.73 -1.27
C LEU A 6 -12.01 -10.12 -2.28
N GLY A 7 -11.56 -9.18 -3.11
CA GLY A 7 -12.38 -8.55 -4.14
C GLY A 7 -12.80 -9.53 -5.24
N THR A 8 -11.88 -10.36 -5.73
CA THR A 8 -12.21 -11.40 -6.72
C THR A 8 -13.14 -12.47 -6.15
N ALA A 9 -12.95 -12.86 -4.89
CA ALA A 9 -13.80 -13.87 -4.23
C ALA A 9 -15.22 -13.36 -3.88
N VAL A 10 -15.37 -12.07 -3.53
CA VAL A 10 -16.64 -11.52 -3.01
C VAL A 10 -17.42 -10.72 -4.07
N ILE A 11 -16.73 -9.95 -4.93
CA ILE A 11 -17.37 -8.94 -5.78
C ILE A 11 -17.63 -9.47 -7.19
N LEU A 12 -16.69 -10.24 -7.75
CA LEU A 12 -16.80 -10.63 -9.15
C LEU A 12 -17.82 -11.76 -9.38
N GLN A 13 -18.11 -12.61 -8.38
CA GLN A 13 -18.99 -13.80 -8.49
C GLN A 13 -18.83 -14.56 -9.83
N VAL A 14 -17.65 -14.49 -10.47
CA VAL A 14 -17.41 -15.11 -11.77
C VAL A 14 -17.19 -16.59 -11.48
N ASN A 15 -18.21 -17.39 -11.80
CA ASN A 15 -18.09 -18.83 -11.92
C ASN A 15 -17.93 -19.16 -13.41
N PRO A 16 -16.76 -19.62 -13.90
CA PRO A 16 -15.47 -19.84 -13.22
C PRO A 16 -14.52 -18.64 -13.31
N PHE A 17 -13.86 -18.27 -12.20
CA PHE A 17 -13.01 -17.07 -12.11
C PHE A 17 -11.71 -17.11 -12.93
N TRP A 18 -11.41 -18.25 -13.54
CA TRP A 18 -10.21 -18.51 -14.34
C TRP A 18 -10.38 -18.19 -15.82
N ASP A 19 -11.51 -17.62 -16.24
CA ASP A 19 -11.69 -17.29 -17.65
C ASP A 19 -10.59 -16.32 -18.11
N PRO A 20 -9.69 -16.72 -19.04
CA PRO A 20 -8.49 -15.95 -19.34
C PRO A 20 -8.80 -14.54 -19.87
N SER A 21 -9.92 -14.40 -20.57
CA SER A 21 -10.33 -13.14 -21.21
C SER A 21 -10.64 -12.03 -20.21
N THR A 22 -11.11 -12.40 -19.01
CA THR A 22 -11.44 -11.45 -17.93
C THR A 22 -10.34 -11.39 -16.88
N PHE A 23 -9.72 -12.53 -16.57
CA PHE A 23 -8.75 -12.66 -15.50
C PHE A 23 -7.45 -11.90 -15.79
N VAL A 24 -6.90 -12.04 -17.01
CA VAL A 24 -5.60 -11.46 -17.38
C VAL A 24 -5.66 -9.92 -17.33
N PRO A 25 -6.65 -9.23 -17.92
CA PRO A 25 -6.75 -7.77 -17.83
C PRO A 25 -6.98 -7.28 -16.40
N VAL A 26 -7.84 -7.94 -15.63
CA VAL A 26 -8.18 -7.51 -14.26
C VAL A 26 -6.95 -7.54 -13.35
N ILE A 27 -6.18 -8.62 -13.39
CA ILE A 27 -4.93 -8.72 -12.61
C ILE A 27 -3.91 -7.69 -13.08
N GLY A 28 -3.73 -7.54 -14.39
CA GLY A 28 -2.81 -6.57 -14.96
C GLY A 28 -3.13 -5.14 -14.50
N MET A 29 -4.41 -4.76 -14.55
CA MET A 29 -4.86 -3.43 -14.09
C MET A 29 -4.68 -3.25 -12.58
N LEU A 30 -5.02 -4.24 -11.77
CA LEU A 30 -4.86 -4.16 -10.31
C LEU A 30 -3.39 -4.03 -9.91
N LEU A 31 -2.53 -4.87 -10.47
CA LEU A 31 -1.09 -4.85 -10.20
C LEU A 31 -0.45 -3.56 -10.71
N GLY A 32 -0.73 -3.16 -11.95
CA GLY A 32 -0.14 -1.97 -12.55
C GLY A 32 -0.49 -0.70 -11.78
N ASN A 33 -1.76 -0.48 -11.49
CA ASN A 33 -2.19 0.72 -10.76
C ASN A 33 -1.68 0.73 -9.31
N SER A 34 -1.73 -0.41 -8.61
CA SER A 34 -1.23 -0.47 -7.23
C SER A 34 0.29 -0.31 -7.15
N MET A 35 1.04 -0.89 -8.09
CA MET A 35 2.50 -0.73 -8.18
C MET A 35 2.89 0.73 -8.40
N THR A 36 2.23 1.43 -9.32
CA THR A 36 2.50 2.85 -9.58
C THR A 36 2.23 3.70 -8.33
N SER A 37 1.09 3.50 -7.65
CA SER A 37 0.80 4.23 -6.41
C SER A 37 1.84 3.96 -5.32
N VAL A 38 2.27 2.70 -5.15
CA VAL A 38 3.30 2.33 -4.17
C VAL A 38 4.66 2.95 -4.51
N ALA A 39 5.05 2.95 -5.79
CA ALA A 39 6.29 3.57 -6.24
C ALA A 39 6.28 5.07 -5.95
N MET A 40 5.22 5.78 -6.34
CA MET A 40 5.05 7.20 -6.06
C MET A 40 5.06 7.51 -4.56
N ALA A 41 4.38 6.70 -3.74
CA ALA A 41 4.37 6.89 -2.29
C ALA A 41 5.77 6.75 -1.68
N THR A 42 6.55 5.79 -2.17
CA THR A 42 7.91 5.54 -1.67
C THR A 42 8.86 6.66 -2.07
N GLU A 43 8.87 7.05 -3.34
CA GLU A 43 9.67 8.17 -3.85
C GLU A 43 9.32 9.47 -3.11
N ARG A 44 8.03 9.78 -3.00
CA ARG A 44 7.56 10.98 -2.32
C ARG A 44 7.90 10.98 -0.83
N CYS A 45 7.79 9.83 -0.17
CA CYS A 45 8.22 9.66 1.22
C CYS A 45 9.71 10.03 1.35
N LEU A 46 10.57 9.39 0.56
CA LEU A 46 12.02 9.64 0.58
C LEU A 46 12.35 11.12 0.34
N ASP A 47 11.73 11.75 -0.64
CA ASP A 47 11.94 13.17 -0.93
C ASP A 47 11.49 14.07 0.21
N GLN A 48 10.35 13.79 0.86
CA GLN A 48 9.92 14.56 2.02
C GLN A 48 10.91 14.47 3.17
N PHE A 49 11.45 13.28 3.44
CA PHE A 49 12.46 13.10 4.49
C PHE A 49 13.77 13.82 4.16
N LYS A 50 14.19 13.81 2.89
CA LYS A 50 15.39 14.55 2.45
C LYS A 50 15.24 16.05 2.62
N VAL A 51 14.11 16.60 2.17
CA VAL A 51 13.86 18.05 2.21
C VAL A 51 13.62 18.56 3.64
N HIS A 52 12.92 17.80 4.48
CA HIS A 52 12.54 18.22 5.82
C HIS A 52 13.43 17.63 6.93
N ALA A 53 14.57 17.04 6.57
CA ALA A 53 15.54 16.51 7.52
C ALA A 53 15.84 17.46 8.71
N PRO A 54 16.19 18.75 8.50
CA PRO A 54 16.50 19.65 9.62
C PRO A 54 15.30 19.93 10.54
N VAL A 55 14.09 19.97 9.97
CA VAL A 55 12.86 20.17 10.75
C VAL A 55 12.54 18.93 11.58
N LEU A 56 12.77 17.73 11.03
CA LEU A 56 12.60 16.46 11.72
C LEU A 56 13.56 16.34 12.91
N GLU A 57 14.83 16.67 12.71
CA GLU A 57 15.83 16.67 13.78
C GLU A 57 15.47 17.63 14.91
N THR A 58 14.97 18.81 14.56
CA THR A 58 14.52 19.80 15.55
C THR A 58 13.36 19.23 16.37
N ARG A 59 12.37 18.58 15.75
CA ARG A 59 11.24 17.96 16.46
C ARG A 59 11.68 16.82 17.37
N LEU A 60 12.62 15.98 16.91
CA LEU A 60 13.19 14.91 17.73
C LEU A 60 13.98 15.48 18.92
N ALA A 61 14.73 16.58 18.74
CA ALA A 61 15.45 17.26 19.81
C ALA A 61 14.51 17.87 20.87
N TYR A 62 13.29 18.28 20.47
CA TYR A 62 12.23 18.70 21.40
C TYR A 62 11.51 17.53 22.09
N GLY A 63 11.93 16.29 21.85
CA GLY A 63 11.37 15.07 22.48
C GLY A 63 10.13 14.50 21.79
N ALA A 64 9.82 14.93 20.55
CA ALA A 64 8.70 14.37 19.81
C ALA A 64 8.94 12.88 19.48
N SER A 65 7.89 12.06 19.53
CA SER A 65 8.02 10.66 19.14
C SER A 65 8.23 10.52 17.62
N ARG A 66 8.86 9.41 17.20
CA ARG A 66 9.10 9.11 15.78
C ARG A 66 7.84 9.23 14.93
N TYR A 67 6.72 8.74 15.45
CA TYR A 67 5.41 8.79 14.78
C TYR A 67 4.89 10.22 14.65
N GLU A 68 4.96 11.04 15.70
CA GLU A 68 4.51 12.43 15.66
C GLU A 68 5.36 13.28 14.72
N ALA A 69 6.67 13.07 14.71
CA ALA A 69 7.58 13.81 13.84
C ALA A 69 7.33 13.50 12.34
N SER A 70 7.06 12.23 12.00
CA SER A 70 6.89 11.77 10.61
C SER A 70 5.45 11.81 10.10
N LEU A 71 4.44 11.87 10.96
CA LEU A 71 3.02 11.89 10.58
C LEU A 71 2.69 12.92 9.49
N PRO A 72 3.08 14.21 9.59
CA PRO A 72 2.74 15.19 8.57
C PRO A 72 3.37 14.88 7.20
N LEU A 73 4.59 14.34 7.17
CA LEU A 73 5.25 13.94 5.93
C LEU A 73 4.58 12.70 5.32
N ALA A 74 4.17 11.75 6.16
CA ALA A 74 3.49 10.54 5.74
C ALA A 74 2.12 10.85 5.10
N VAL A 75 1.33 11.73 5.72
CA VAL A 75 0.03 12.16 5.18
C VAL A 75 0.18 12.80 3.80
N GLU A 76 1.17 13.67 3.63
CA GLU A 76 1.39 14.34 2.35
C GLU A 76 1.87 13.36 1.26
N ALA A 77 2.75 12.41 1.61
CA ALA A 77 3.19 11.37 0.69
C ALA A 77 2.02 10.47 0.24
N ILE A 78 1.15 10.06 1.17
CA ILE A 78 -0.06 9.27 0.87
C ILE A 78 -0.98 10.06 -0.06
N ARG A 79 -1.24 11.33 0.26
CA ARG A 79 -2.13 12.20 -0.52
C ARG A 79 -1.67 12.28 -1.96
N ILE A 80 -0.39 12.58 -2.18
CA ILE A 80 0.19 12.75 -3.52
C ILE A 80 0.18 11.43 -4.30
N ALA A 81 0.49 10.31 -3.67
CA ALA A 81 0.49 9.00 -4.31
C ALA A 81 -0.92 8.53 -4.73
N LEU A 82 -1.97 9.01 -4.08
CA LEU A 82 -3.36 8.66 -4.37
C LEU A 82 -4.07 9.62 -5.32
N LEU A 83 -3.48 10.80 -5.61
CA LEU A 83 -4.05 11.76 -6.56
C LEU A 83 -4.44 11.11 -7.91
N PRO A 84 -3.61 10.28 -8.56
CA PRO A 84 -3.97 9.68 -9.85
C PRO A 84 -5.19 8.75 -9.77
N VAL A 85 -5.33 8.04 -8.65
CA VAL A 85 -6.46 7.12 -8.42
C VAL A 85 -7.75 7.91 -8.27
N ILE A 86 -7.70 9.00 -7.50
CA ILE A 86 -8.86 9.86 -7.26
C ILE A 86 -9.29 10.56 -8.55
N THR A 87 -8.36 11.16 -9.29
CA THR A 87 -8.70 11.84 -10.54
C THR A 87 -9.27 10.88 -11.57
N GLN A 88 -8.76 9.65 -11.64
CA GLN A 88 -9.30 8.64 -12.55
C GLN A 88 -10.71 8.20 -12.13
N LEU A 89 -10.97 8.02 -10.84
CA LEU A 89 -12.33 7.76 -10.33
C LEU A 89 -13.29 8.91 -10.59
N SER A 90 -12.85 10.17 -10.47
CA SER A 90 -13.70 11.34 -10.71
C SER A 90 -14.10 11.49 -12.17
N VAL A 91 -13.18 11.22 -13.11
CA VAL A 91 -13.45 11.36 -14.56
C VAL A 91 -14.20 10.16 -15.14
N MET A 92 -14.09 9.00 -14.48
CA MET A 92 -14.81 7.76 -14.80
C MET A 92 -16.33 8.00 -14.78
N GLY A 93 -16.98 7.80 -15.91
CA GLY A 93 -18.44 7.97 -16.04
C GLY A 93 -18.92 9.38 -16.40
N MET A 94 -18.06 10.41 -16.33
CA MET A 94 -18.36 11.73 -16.91
C MET A 94 -17.92 11.82 -18.37
N ILE A 95 -16.67 11.44 -18.66
CA ILE A 95 -16.06 11.67 -19.99
C ILE A 95 -15.38 10.39 -20.51
N ASN A 96 -14.73 9.62 -19.63
CA ASN A 96 -13.93 8.47 -20.06
C ASN A 96 -14.72 7.16 -19.96
N ILE A 97 -14.80 6.45 -21.09
CA ILE A 97 -15.12 5.02 -21.15
C ILE A 97 -13.79 4.27 -21.21
N PRO A 98 -13.40 3.50 -20.17
CA PRO A 98 -12.14 2.77 -20.15
C PRO A 98 -12.04 1.79 -21.33
N GLY A 99 -10.81 1.59 -21.84
CA GLY A 99 -10.58 0.76 -23.02
C GLY A 99 -11.12 -0.67 -22.90
N MET A 100 -11.11 -1.26 -21.70
CA MET A 100 -11.68 -2.59 -21.46
C MET A 100 -13.21 -2.59 -21.58
N MET A 101 -13.87 -1.56 -21.05
CA MET A 101 -15.33 -1.39 -21.17
C MET A 101 -15.74 -1.17 -22.63
N THR A 102 -15.02 -0.31 -23.38
CA THR A 102 -15.27 -0.13 -24.82
C THR A 102 -15.02 -1.43 -25.60
N GLY A 103 -13.96 -2.17 -25.27
CA GLY A 103 -13.67 -3.46 -25.89
C GLY A 103 -14.78 -4.49 -25.66
N GLN A 104 -15.33 -4.56 -24.44
CA GLN A 104 -16.48 -5.40 -24.12
C GLN A 104 -17.74 -4.98 -24.90
N ILE A 105 -18.00 -3.68 -25.01
CA ILE A 105 -19.13 -3.15 -25.81
C ILE A 105 -18.99 -3.54 -27.28
N MET A 106 -17.79 -3.40 -27.87
CA MET A 106 -17.51 -3.78 -29.26
C MET A 106 -17.61 -5.30 -29.49
N ALA A 107 -17.31 -6.11 -28.47
CA ALA A 107 -17.46 -7.56 -28.49
C ALA A 107 -18.92 -8.04 -28.38
N GLY A 108 -19.89 -7.12 -28.28
CA GLY A 108 -21.32 -7.44 -28.24
C GLY A 108 -21.86 -7.76 -26.85
N THR A 109 -21.10 -7.48 -25.77
CA THR A 109 -21.64 -7.63 -24.41
C THR A 109 -22.66 -6.53 -24.09
N PRO A 110 -23.67 -6.80 -23.25
CA PRO A 110 -24.63 -5.79 -22.84
C PRO A 110 -23.95 -4.62 -22.13
N MET A 111 -24.16 -3.39 -22.61
CA MET A 111 -23.54 -2.17 -22.06
C MET A 111 -23.74 -2.04 -20.54
N MET A 112 -24.92 -2.39 -20.03
CA MET A 112 -25.22 -2.35 -18.60
C MET A 112 -24.27 -3.23 -17.78
N GLN A 113 -23.92 -4.42 -18.28
CA GLN A 113 -22.99 -5.31 -17.58
C GLN A 113 -21.57 -4.75 -17.62
N ALA A 114 -21.11 -4.28 -18.78
CA ALA A 114 -19.76 -3.72 -18.92
C ALA A 114 -19.50 -2.52 -17.98
N VAL A 115 -20.50 -1.65 -17.79
CA VAL A 115 -20.42 -0.51 -16.85
C VAL A 115 -20.26 -1.00 -15.41
N ILE A 116 -21.13 -1.90 -14.95
CA ILE A 116 -21.16 -2.37 -13.56
C ILE A 116 -19.83 -3.05 -13.21
N TYR A 117 -19.35 -3.94 -14.09
CA TYR A 117 -18.07 -4.62 -13.88
C TYR A 117 -16.90 -3.64 -13.81
N GLN A 118 -16.85 -2.66 -14.71
CA GLN A 118 -15.79 -1.68 -14.71
C GLN A 118 -15.80 -0.80 -13.45
N GLN A 119 -16.97 -0.43 -12.94
CA GLN A 119 -17.07 0.33 -11.70
C GLN A 119 -16.59 -0.49 -10.49
N CYS A 120 -16.94 -1.78 -10.43
CA CYS A 120 -16.40 -2.70 -9.41
C CYS A 120 -14.87 -2.77 -9.47
N ILE A 121 -14.28 -2.85 -10.66
CA ILE A 121 -12.82 -2.91 -10.84
C ILE A 121 -12.16 -1.62 -10.35
N MET A 122 -12.73 -0.46 -10.66
CA MET A 122 -12.20 0.83 -10.20
C MET A 122 -12.17 0.93 -8.68
N PHE A 123 -13.22 0.46 -7.98
CA PHE A 123 -13.21 0.40 -6.52
C PHE A 123 -12.15 -0.57 -5.97
N MET A 124 -11.95 -1.73 -6.62
CA MET A 124 -10.91 -2.67 -6.23
C MET A 124 -9.50 -2.10 -6.42
N ILE A 125 -9.25 -1.39 -7.52
CA ILE A 125 -7.99 -0.69 -7.76
C ILE A 125 -7.75 0.32 -6.64
N ALA A 126 -8.74 1.17 -6.35
CA ALA A 126 -8.63 2.18 -5.32
C ALA A 126 -8.31 1.59 -3.94
N ALA A 127 -9.07 0.58 -3.51
CA ALA A 127 -8.81 -0.10 -2.24
C ALA A 127 -7.42 -0.76 -2.19
N SER A 128 -6.98 -1.38 -3.29
CA SER A 128 -5.68 -2.03 -3.37
C SER A 128 -4.52 -1.02 -3.34
N SER A 129 -4.65 0.11 -4.04
CA SER A 129 -3.68 1.19 -4.06
C SER A 129 -3.56 1.85 -2.68
N VAL A 130 -4.68 2.16 -2.02
CA VAL A 130 -4.67 2.74 -0.66
C VAL A 130 -3.92 1.84 0.32
N LEU A 131 -4.24 0.54 0.32
CA LEU A 131 -3.56 -0.40 1.22
C LEU A 131 -2.09 -0.59 0.87
N GLY A 132 -1.74 -0.61 -0.42
CA GLY A 132 -0.35 -0.63 -0.87
C GLY A 132 0.42 0.61 -0.39
N VAL A 133 -0.15 1.80 -0.56
CA VAL A 133 0.45 3.08 -0.18
C VAL A 133 0.64 3.17 1.33
N ILE A 134 -0.35 2.80 2.14
CA ILE A 134 -0.23 2.78 3.61
C ILE A 134 0.89 1.83 4.04
N MET A 135 0.92 0.63 3.48
CA MET A 135 1.99 -0.35 3.77
C MET A 135 3.37 0.16 3.35
N ALA A 136 3.47 0.83 2.20
CA ALA A 136 4.72 1.40 1.72
C ALA A 136 5.21 2.55 2.60
N VAL A 137 4.34 3.47 3.00
CA VAL A 137 4.68 4.62 3.85
C VAL A 137 5.04 4.18 5.26
N THR A 138 4.30 3.23 5.85
CA THR A 138 4.65 2.65 7.14
C THR A 138 5.99 1.92 7.10
N ALA A 139 6.26 1.15 6.04
CA ALA A 139 7.57 0.55 5.81
C ALA A 139 8.67 1.62 5.68
N CYS A 140 8.45 2.68 4.89
CA CYS A 140 9.37 3.80 4.71
C CYS A 140 9.74 4.45 6.06
N MET A 141 8.75 4.76 6.90
CA MET A 141 8.97 5.32 8.25
C MET A 141 9.76 4.39 9.17
N SER A 142 9.52 3.08 9.08
CA SER A 142 10.23 2.09 9.90
C SER A 142 11.69 1.88 9.46
N VAL A 143 12.00 2.14 8.19
CA VAL A 143 13.34 1.95 7.59
C VAL A 143 14.20 3.21 7.72
N LEU A 144 13.59 4.41 7.61
CA LEU A 144 14.33 5.68 7.65
C LEU A 144 14.68 6.13 9.05
N ILE A 145 13.84 5.81 10.03
CA ILE A 145 14.07 6.17 11.43
C ILE A 145 14.47 4.87 12.16
N ASP A 146 15.58 4.84 12.89
CA ASP A 146 16.00 3.64 13.65
C ASP A 146 15.50 3.69 15.10
N GLU A 147 15.51 2.58 15.83
CA GLU A 147 14.99 2.49 17.22
C GLU A 147 15.67 3.46 18.20
N ASP A 148 16.86 3.97 17.86
CA ASP A 148 17.66 4.87 18.69
C ASP A 148 17.35 6.38 18.51
N GLN A 149 16.24 6.77 17.86
CA GLN A 149 15.81 8.17 17.74
C GLN A 149 16.82 9.13 17.08
N VAL A 150 17.84 8.62 16.38
CA VAL A 150 18.79 9.42 15.61
C VAL A 150 18.50 9.26 14.11
N MET A 151 18.31 10.39 13.42
CA MET A 151 18.27 10.43 11.94
C MET A 151 19.66 10.08 11.41
N ARG A 152 19.83 8.88 10.85
CA ARG A 152 21.11 8.51 10.21
C ARG A 152 21.22 9.21 8.86
N HIS A 153 21.85 10.38 8.87
CA HIS A 153 22.26 11.13 7.66
C HIS A 153 23.08 10.28 6.67
N ASP A 154 23.73 9.21 7.16
CA ASP A 154 24.49 8.20 6.40
C ASP A 154 23.71 7.46 5.29
N ARG A 155 22.37 7.51 5.30
CA ARG A 155 21.52 6.81 4.30
C ARG A 155 20.93 7.73 3.23
N ILE A 156 21.10 9.04 3.34
CA ILE A 156 20.53 10.02 2.41
C ILE A 156 21.38 10.16 1.13
N TYR A 157 22.68 9.86 1.22
CA TYR A 157 23.65 10.01 0.13
C TYR A 157 24.14 8.69 -0.51
N ASP A 158 23.86 7.53 0.09
CA ASP A 158 24.38 6.24 -0.38
C ASP A 158 23.23 5.38 -0.94
N HIS A 159 23.30 5.07 -2.24
CA HIS A 159 22.34 4.24 -2.99
C HIS A 159 22.39 2.78 -2.50
N LYS A 160 21.88 2.49 -1.30
CA LYS A 160 21.82 1.10 -0.81
C LYS A 160 20.64 0.35 -1.43
N PRO A 161 20.84 -0.93 -1.82
CA PRO A 161 19.85 -1.65 -2.59
C PRO A 161 18.65 -2.07 -1.73
N PHE A 162 17.49 -2.15 -2.40
CA PHE A 162 16.19 -2.69 -1.95
C PHE A 162 16.27 -3.98 -1.08
N SER A 163 17.34 -4.76 -1.23
CA SER A 163 17.67 -5.96 -0.43
C SER A 163 17.75 -5.72 1.08
N SER A 164 18.19 -4.54 1.53
CA SER A 164 18.36 -4.26 2.98
C SER A 164 17.04 -3.97 3.70
N THR A 165 16.07 -3.37 3.01
CA THR A 165 14.68 -3.16 3.48
C THR A 165 13.94 -4.48 3.70
N PHE A 166 14.15 -5.46 2.81
CA PHE A 166 13.52 -6.79 2.94
C PHE A 166 14.03 -7.55 4.17
N ARG A 167 15.29 -7.35 4.55
CA ARG A 167 15.89 -7.98 5.73
C ARG A 167 15.37 -7.38 7.04
N GLN A 168 15.27 -6.06 7.14
CA GLN A 168 14.66 -5.38 8.31
C GLN A 168 13.20 -5.77 8.54
N PHE A 169 12.40 -5.88 7.48
CA PHE A 169 11.00 -6.31 7.61
C PHE A 169 10.88 -7.75 8.10
N LYS A 170 11.76 -8.65 7.60
CA LYS A 170 11.82 -10.05 8.04
C LYS A 170 12.21 -10.17 9.52
N ASP A 171 13.13 -9.32 9.98
CA ASP A 171 13.59 -9.32 11.39
C ASP A 171 12.51 -8.78 12.35
N LYS A 172 11.78 -7.72 11.97
CA LYS A 172 10.61 -7.25 12.76
C LYS A 172 9.48 -8.30 12.78
N LEU A 173 9.25 -9.01 11.68
CA LEU A 173 8.26 -10.10 11.64
C LEU A 173 8.68 -11.29 12.52
N LEU A 174 9.97 -11.59 12.58
CA LEU A 174 10.55 -12.60 13.48
C LEU A 174 10.41 -12.18 14.95
N LEU A 175 10.66 -10.91 15.27
CA LEU A 175 10.47 -10.36 16.62
C LEU A 175 8.99 -10.42 17.05
N ILE A 176 8.04 -10.06 16.18
CA ILE A 176 6.60 -10.17 16.47
C ILE A 176 6.19 -11.65 16.64
N ARG A 177 6.72 -12.57 15.80
CA ARG A 177 6.47 -14.01 15.99
C ARG A 177 7.04 -14.52 17.32
N LEU A 178 8.22 -14.07 17.72
CA LEU A 178 8.81 -14.41 19.02
C LEU A 178 8.01 -13.82 20.18
N TYR A 179 7.53 -12.58 20.05
CA TYR A 179 6.69 -11.92 21.06
C TYR A 179 5.34 -12.62 21.22
N CYS A 180 4.68 -12.97 20.12
CA CYS A 180 3.45 -13.76 20.12
C CYS A 180 3.65 -15.18 20.68
N ARG A 181 4.82 -15.80 20.43
CA ARG A 181 5.17 -17.12 21.01
C ARG A 181 5.40 -17.02 22.52
N LYS A 182 5.98 -15.92 22.99
CA LYS A 182 6.20 -15.63 24.42
C LYS A 182 4.87 -15.35 25.15
N LEU A 183 3.94 -14.63 24.51
CA LEU A 183 2.58 -14.42 25.03
C LEU A 183 1.74 -15.72 25.05
N ARG A 184 1.93 -16.62 24.08
CA ARG A 184 1.26 -17.93 24.06
C ARG A 184 1.79 -18.88 25.14
N SER A 185 3.09 -18.81 25.47
CA SER A 185 3.71 -19.60 26.54
C SER A 185 3.31 -19.12 27.94
N ASN A 186 3.04 -17.83 28.12
CA ASN A 186 2.65 -17.27 29.43
C ASN A 186 1.19 -17.59 29.80
N LYS A 187 0.33 -17.86 28.80
CA LYS A 187 -1.06 -18.26 29.03
C LYS A 187 -1.17 -19.70 29.56
N THR A 188 -0.26 -20.60 29.18
CA THR A 188 -0.26 -22.01 29.63
C THR A 188 0.24 -22.21 31.05
N VAL A 189 0.99 -21.24 31.62
CA VAL A 189 1.49 -21.30 33.00
C VAL A 189 0.44 -20.79 34.00
N ASN A 190 -0.39 -19.83 33.60
CA ASN A 190 -1.45 -19.29 34.48
C ASN A 190 -2.67 -20.22 34.64
N ASP A 191 -2.87 -21.18 33.73
CA ASP A 191 -3.93 -22.20 33.85
C ASP A 191 -3.55 -23.37 34.79
N PHE A 192 -2.33 -23.38 35.36
CA PHE A 192 -1.86 -24.38 36.34
C PHE A 192 -1.85 -23.87 37.79
N VAL A 193 -2.22 -22.60 38.03
CA VAL A 193 -2.19 -21.93 39.36
C VAL A 193 -3.58 -21.48 39.82
N ALA A 194 -4.66 -21.89 39.13
CA ALA A 194 -6.04 -21.73 39.56
C ALA A 194 -6.69 -23.11 39.73
#